data_AF-A0A940TLW1-F1
#
_entry.id   AF-A0A940TLW1-F1
#
_cell.length_a   1.000
_cell.length_b   1.000
_cell.length_c   1.000
_cell.angle_alpha   90.00
_cell.angle_beta   90.00
_cell.angle_gamma   90.00
#
_symmetry.space_group_name_H-M   'P 1'
#
loop_
_entity.id
_entity.type
_entity.pdbx_description
1 polymer ?
#
loop_
_entity_poly.entity_id
_entity_poly.type
_entity_poly.pdbx_seq_one_letter_code
_entity_poly.pdbx_strand_id
1 'polypeptide(L)'
;NPYSDGKWRFMSFDFDYSMGATYENFGGVEGYAYDSFRHMENMDNAKDEAPTNLFVALMKNKDFQKKFINVYCDLANEVLTPEKANAMADKYGQEYTEPIANSTVRWWGYFGGSKDSNLSYNREQFTGKTLPQIKNFFRERARYTLEDMEQYLGIKEKPQNITIKSGNGGKIRINSITPDSASGWTGSYYPEAPVTLTAIPDEGHSFTGWGGDITGTDTTVTVTLKQAMTIEATFGEKKSTDGDINNDGAFDVRDLLALQKYLLAGDETDIKDRKAADADGNGKINISDLISLKSKLL
;
A
#
# COMPACT_ATOMS: atom_id res chain seq x y z
N ASN A 1 8.70 20.54 -4.40
CA ASN A 1 8.46 19.31 -5.16
C ASN A 1 8.99 18.14 -4.32
N PRO A 2 8.15 17.18 -3.88
CA PRO A 2 8.57 16.06 -3.02
C PRO A 2 9.63 15.13 -3.66
N TYR A 3 9.90 15.30 -4.96
CA TYR A 3 10.88 14.52 -5.72
C TYR A 3 12.22 15.26 -5.94
N SER A 4 12.41 16.43 -5.33
CA SER A 4 13.70 17.17 -5.35
C SER A 4 14.67 16.66 -4.28
N ASP A 5 14.78 15.34 -4.11
CA ASP A 5 15.57 14.69 -3.05
C ASP A 5 16.86 14.04 -3.56
N GLY A 6 17.21 14.26 -4.83
CA GLY A 6 18.44 13.72 -5.44
C GLY A 6 18.42 12.21 -5.67
N LYS A 7 17.26 11.55 -5.57
CA LYS A 7 17.14 10.09 -5.74
C LYS A 7 16.57 9.69 -7.10
N TRP A 8 17.18 8.69 -7.71
CA TRP A 8 16.64 8.00 -8.88
C TRP A 8 15.40 7.19 -8.51
N ARG A 9 14.43 7.15 -9.42
CA ARG A 9 13.19 6.37 -9.29
C ARG A 9 12.94 5.62 -10.58
N PHE A 10 12.46 4.39 -10.47
CA PHE A 10 12.03 3.62 -11.62
C PHE A 10 10.68 4.11 -12.13
N MET A 11 10.56 4.17 -13.45
CA MET A 11 9.30 4.24 -14.15
C MET A 11 9.22 3.00 -15.02
N SER A 12 8.06 2.35 -15.02
CA SER A 12 7.81 1.20 -15.86
C SER A 12 6.91 1.58 -17.03
N PHE A 13 7.09 0.89 -18.15
CA PHE A 13 6.38 1.09 -19.41
C PHE A 13 6.26 -0.30 -20.10
N ASP A 14 5.30 -0.45 -21.00
CA ASP A 14 5.09 -1.65 -21.82
C ASP A 14 4.75 -2.94 -21.05
N PHE A 15 3.54 -3.00 -20.49
CA PHE A 15 3.02 -4.18 -19.76
C PHE A 15 2.02 -5.01 -20.57
N ASP A 16 1.97 -4.85 -21.89
CA ASP A 16 1.11 -5.67 -22.75
C ASP A 16 1.50 -7.16 -22.69
N TYR A 17 2.79 -7.47 -22.51
CA TYR A 17 3.29 -8.81 -22.27
C TYR A 17 3.26 -9.23 -20.80
N SER A 18 2.06 -9.27 -20.22
CA SER A 18 1.87 -9.62 -18.81
C SER A 18 0.59 -10.42 -18.57
N MET A 19 0.29 -10.72 -17.29
CA MET A 19 -0.97 -11.30 -16.85
C MET A 19 -1.35 -12.63 -17.54
N GLY A 20 -0.32 -13.43 -17.85
CA GLY A 20 -0.47 -14.76 -18.45
C GLY A 20 -0.33 -14.79 -19.97
N ALA A 21 -0.19 -13.65 -20.66
CA ALA A 21 0.19 -13.62 -22.06
C ALA A 21 1.58 -14.27 -22.23
N THR A 22 1.70 -15.22 -23.16
CA THR A 22 2.96 -15.95 -23.45
C THR A 22 3.18 -16.00 -24.97
N TYR A 23 4.26 -15.38 -25.43
CA TYR A 23 4.77 -15.38 -26.81
C TYR A 23 6.09 -16.15 -26.91
N GLU A 24 6.67 -16.53 -25.77
CA GLU A 24 7.90 -17.30 -25.63
C GLU A 24 7.67 -18.58 -24.82
N ASN A 25 8.59 -19.54 -24.95
CA ASN A 25 8.52 -20.80 -24.21
C ASN A 25 9.07 -20.61 -22.78
N PHE A 26 8.20 -20.71 -21.78
CA PHE A 26 8.55 -20.68 -20.36
C PHE A 26 9.00 -22.04 -19.81
N GLY A 27 9.68 -22.84 -20.62
CA GLY A 27 10.11 -24.19 -20.22
C GLY A 27 8.96 -25.16 -19.99
N GLY A 28 7.82 -24.94 -20.66
CA GLY A 28 6.63 -25.79 -20.57
C GLY A 28 5.75 -25.57 -19.35
N VAL A 29 5.95 -24.49 -18.57
CA VAL A 29 5.02 -24.08 -17.51
C VAL A 29 4.13 -22.92 -17.96
N GLU A 30 3.00 -22.77 -17.27
CA GLU A 30 2.11 -21.64 -17.44
C GLU A 30 2.76 -20.32 -16.99
N GLY A 31 2.33 -19.20 -17.59
CA GLY A 31 2.89 -17.87 -17.30
C GLY A 31 2.89 -17.47 -15.83
N TYR A 32 1.91 -17.92 -15.05
CA TYR A 32 1.85 -17.64 -13.62
C TYR A 32 2.91 -18.40 -12.80
N ALA A 33 3.39 -19.54 -13.30
CA ALA A 33 4.33 -20.44 -12.64
C ALA A 33 5.78 -20.25 -13.10
N TYR A 34 6.03 -19.29 -14.00
CA TYR A 34 7.38 -19.05 -14.51
C TYR A 34 8.28 -18.40 -13.45
N ASP A 35 9.40 -19.06 -13.12
CA ASP A 35 10.38 -18.61 -12.12
C ASP A 35 11.21 -17.44 -12.67
N SER A 36 10.77 -16.23 -12.34
CA SER A 36 11.45 -15.01 -12.74
C SER A 36 12.80 -14.81 -12.04
N PHE A 37 13.02 -15.40 -10.86
CA PHE A 37 14.30 -15.29 -10.16
C PHE A 37 15.40 -16.08 -10.88
N ARG A 38 15.13 -17.34 -11.22
CA ARG A 38 16.06 -18.16 -12.01
C ARG A 38 16.23 -17.65 -13.43
N HIS A 39 15.18 -17.08 -14.03
CA HIS A 39 15.32 -16.44 -15.35
C HIS A 39 16.38 -15.34 -15.32
N MET A 40 16.32 -14.44 -14.33
CA MET A 40 17.32 -13.37 -14.17
C MET A 40 18.74 -13.91 -13.96
N GLU A 41 18.91 -15.02 -13.24
CA GLU A 41 20.22 -15.65 -13.03
C GLU A 41 20.78 -16.36 -14.26
N ASN A 42 19.93 -16.86 -15.16
CA ASN A 42 20.36 -17.68 -16.29
C ASN A 42 20.52 -16.89 -17.60
N MET A 43 20.11 -15.62 -17.63
CA MET A 43 20.35 -14.77 -18.79
C MET A 43 21.79 -14.24 -18.78
N ASP A 44 22.68 -14.89 -19.55
CA ASP A 44 24.10 -14.54 -19.63
C ASP A 44 24.35 -13.09 -20.05
N ASN A 45 23.48 -12.49 -20.87
CA ASN A 45 23.59 -11.09 -21.25
C ASN A 45 22.85 -10.14 -20.29
N ALA A 46 21.73 -10.56 -19.70
CA ALA A 46 20.89 -9.65 -18.88
C ALA A 46 21.46 -9.40 -17.48
N LYS A 47 22.30 -10.30 -16.95
CA LYS A 47 22.99 -10.11 -15.66
C LYS A 47 23.88 -8.86 -15.64
N ASP A 48 24.36 -8.42 -16.80
CA ASP A 48 25.21 -7.24 -16.95
C ASP A 48 24.44 -5.99 -17.39
N GLU A 49 23.19 -6.13 -17.83
CA GLU A 49 22.34 -5.04 -18.30
C GLU A 49 21.44 -4.47 -17.19
N ALA A 50 21.27 -3.15 -17.21
CA ALA A 50 20.32 -2.48 -16.33
C ALA A 50 18.88 -2.71 -16.83
N PRO A 51 17.89 -2.92 -15.93
CA PRO A 51 18.00 -2.83 -14.47
C PRO A 51 18.32 -4.15 -13.75
N THR A 52 18.44 -5.26 -14.46
CA THR A 52 18.64 -6.61 -13.88
C THR A 52 19.94 -6.70 -13.07
N ASN A 53 21.04 -6.14 -13.58
CA ASN A 53 22.32 -6.10 -12.88
C ASN A 53 22.24 -5.42 -11.50
N LEU A 54 21.47 -4.32 -11.41
CA LEU A 54 21.24 -3.58 -10.17
C LEU A 54 20.43 -4.42 -9.19
N PHE A 55 19.37 -5.07 -9.67
CA PHE A 55 18.58 -5.95 -8.82
C PHE A 55 19.43 -7.10 -8.25
N VAL A 56 20.17 -7.82 -9.10
CA VAL A 56 21.05 -8.92 -8.67
C VAL A 56 22.11 -8.42 -7.67
N ALA A 57 22.67 -7.23 -7.87
CA ALA A 57 23.61 -6.62 -6.93
C ALA A 57 22.95 -6.26 -5.58
N LEU A 58 21.76 -5.65 -5.61
CA LEU A 58 21.00 -5.31 -4.40
C LEU A 58 20.60 -6.56 -3.61
N MET A 59 20.26 -7.65 -4.30
CA MET A 59 19.93 -8.93 -3.67
C MET A 59 21.11 -9.57 -2.91
N LYS A 60 22.35 -9.08 -3.05
CA LYS A 60 23.48 -9.49 -2.18
C LYS A 60 23.42 -8.83 -0.80
N ASN A 61 22.67 -7.74 -0.63
CA ASN A 61 22.52 -7.03 0.63
C ASN A 61 21.38 -7.66 1.47
N LYS A 62 21.68 -8.11 2.69
CA LYS A 62 20.72 -8.79 3.56
C LYS A 62 19.55 -7.91 4.01
N ASP A 63 19.76 -6.61 4.18
CA ASP A 63 18.68 -5.68 4.54
C ASP A 63 17.76 -5.43 3.35
N PHE A 64 18.33 -5.35 2.14
CA PHE A 64 17.53 -5.29 0.92
C PHE A 64 16.72 -6.56 0.71
N GLN A 65 17.30 -7.75 0.92
CA GLN A 65 16.57 -9.02 0.85
C GLN A 65 15.36 -9.00 1.79
N LYS A 66 15.54 -8.64 3.06
CA LYS A 66 14.43 -8.54 4.04
C LYS A 66 13.36 -7.55 3.59
N LYS A 67 13.78 -6.38 3.09
CA LYS A 67 12.85 -5.37 2.57
C LYS A 67 12.07 -5.88 1.36
N PHE A 68 12.75 -6.56 0.43
CA PHE A 68 12.12 -7.14 -0.75
C PHE A 68 11.11 -8.23 -0.38
N ILE A 69 11.46 -9.12 0.56
CA ILE A 69 10.56 -10.14 1.11
C ILE A 69 9.29 -9.47 1.66
N ASN A 70 9.44 -8.47 2.55
CA ASN A 70 8.31 -7.77 3.13
C ASN A 70 7.44 -7.06 2.08
N VAL A 71 8.06 -6.37 1.11
CA VAL A 71 7.31 -5.72 0.02
C VAL A 71 6.52 -6.74 -0.80
N TYR A 72 7.10 -7.90 -1.11
CA TYR A 72 6.37 -8.92 -1.86
C TYR A 72 5.25 -9.55 -1.01
N CYS A 73 5.48 -9.83 0.27
CA CYS A 73 4.43 -10.27 1.19
C CYS A 73 3.30 -9.24 1.30
N ASP A 74 3.62 -7.95 1.41
CA ASP A 74 2.62 -6.87 1.40
C ASP A 74 1.77 -6.90 0.12
N LEU A 75 2.41 -7.02 -1.05
CA LEU A 75 1.72 -7.13 -2.33
C LEU A 75 0.85 -8.38 -2.40
N ALA A 76 1.36 -9.54 -1.99
CA ALA A 76 0.64 -10.81 -2.02
C ALA A 76 -0.58 -10.82 -1.09
N ASN A 77 -0.45 -10.25 0.12
CA ASN A 77 -1.52 -10.22 1.11
C ASN A 77 -2.60 -9.17 0.81
N GLU A 78 -2.27 -8.07 0.13
CA GLU A 78 -3.18 -6.92 0.02
C GLU A 78 -3.42 -6.40 -1.39
N VAL A 79 -2.48 -6.51 -2.33
CA VAL A 79 -2.61 -5.90 -3.66
C VAL A 79 -2.96 -6.91 -4.75
N LEU A 80 -2.32 -8.08 -4.70
CA LEU A 80 -2.39 -9.13 -5.71
C LEU A 80 -3.36 -10.25 -5.32
N THR A 81 -4.29 -9.99 -4.39
CA THR A 81 -5.23 -11.01 -3.94
C THR A 81 -6.17 -11.42 -5.08
N PRO A 82 -6.59 -12.69 -5.17
CA PRO A 82 -7.53 -13.13 -6.18
C PRO A 82 -8.83 -12.33 -6.18
N GLU A 83 -9.31 -11.89 -5.01
CA GLU A 83 -10.54 -11.11 -4.87
C GLU A 83 -10.42 -9.74 -5.55
N LYS A 84 -9.33 -8.99 -5.26
CA LYS A 84 -9.10 -7.67 -5.86
C LYS A 84 -8.82 -7.76 -7.36
N ALA A 85 -8.03 -8.76 -7.76
CA ALA A 85 -7.76 -9.00 -9.17
C ALA A 85 -9.03 -9.38 -9.95
N ASN A 86 -9.87 -10.25 -9.39
CA ASN A 86 -11.15 -10.61 -10.02
C ASN A 86 -12.09 -9.42 -10.11
N ALA A 87 -12.22 -8.62 -9.04
CA ALA A 87 -13.06 -7.42 -9.06
C ALA A 87 -12.60 -6.41 -10.12
N MET A 88 -11.29 -6.23 -10.29
CA MET A 88 -10.73 -5.38 -11.34
C MET A 88 -10.98 -5.96 -12.73
N ALA A 89 -10.74 -7.26 -12.93
CA ALA A 89 -10.98 -7.93 -14.20
C ALA A 89 -12.47 -7.91 -14.59
N ASP A 90 -13.38 -8.02 -13.63
CA ASP A 90 -14.83 -7.92 -13.88
C ASP A 90 -15.22 -6.50 -14.29
N LYS A 91 -14.71 -5.48 -13.59
CA LYS A 91 -14.91 -4.08 -13.96
C LYS A 91 -14.43 -3.81 -15.39
N TYR A 92 -13.20 -4.19 -15.71
CA TYR A 92 -12.65 -4.00 -17.06
C TYR A 92 -13.33 -4.85 -18.12
N GLY A 93 -13.80 -6.04 -17.74
CA GLY A 93 -14.67 -6.85 -18.59
C GLY A 93 -15.92 -6.07 -19.01
N GLN A 94 -16.58 -5.43 -18.06
CA GLN A 94 -17.78 -4.63 -18.35
C GLN A 94 -17.47 -3.37 -19.16
N GLU A 95 -16.42 -2.62 -18.80
CA GLU A 95 -16.09 -1.33 -19.42
C GLU A 95 -15.47 -1.48 -20.82
N TYR A 96 -14.64 -2.50 -21.05
CA TYR A 96 -13.79 -2.58 -22.25
C TYR A 96 -14.19 -3.64 -23.26
N THR A 97 -15.13 -4.54 -22.97
CA THR A 97 -15.59 -5.54 -23.96
C THR A 97 -16.03 -4.90 -25.27
N GLU A 98 -16.86 -3.87 -25.20
CA GLU A 98 -17.37 -3.19 -26.40
C GLU A 98 -16.29 -2.32 -27.09
N PRO A 99 -15.52 -1.47 -26.38
CA PRO A 99 -14.40 -0.75 -26.97
C PRO A 99 -13.36 -1.64 -27.65
N ILE A 100 -13.00 -2.79 -27.06
CA ILE A 100 -12.02 -3.73 -27.64
C ILE A 100 -12.56 -4.29 -28.94
N ALA A 101 -13.79 -4.81 -28.96
CA ALA A 101 -14.38 -5.37 -30.18
C ALA A 101 -14.45 -4.35 -31.32
N ASN A 102 -14.90 -3.11 -31.02
CA ASN A 102 -14.96 -2.04 -32.01
C ASN A 102 -13.57 -1.60 -32.49
N SER A 103 -12.60 -1.50 -31.59
CA SER A 103 -11.23 -1.10 -31.93
C SER A 103 -10.56 -2.15 -32.81
N THR A 104 -10.73 -3.43 -32.50
CA THR A 104 -10.17 -4.52 -33.32
C THR A 104 -10.75 -4.48 -34.72
N VAL A 105 -12.08 -4.42 -34.85
CA VAL A 105 -12.73 -4.38 -36.18
C VAL A 105 -12.36 -3.11 -36.96
N ARG A 106 -12.19 -1.97 -36.29
CA ARG A 106 -11.81 -0.71 -36.93
C ARG A 106 -10.40 -0.74 -37.50
N TRP A 107 -9.42 -1.24 -36.73
CA TRP A 107 -8.00 -1.13 -37.07
C TRP A 107 -7.44 -2.36 -37.80
N TRP A 108 -7.99 -3.54 -37.52
CA TRP A 108 -7.53 -4.81 -38.08
C TRP A 108 -8.50 -5.43 -39.07
N GLY A 109 -9.65 -4.78 -39.31
CA GLY A 109 -10.67 -5.23 -40.25
C GLY A 109 -11.46 -6.45 -39.74
N TYR A 110 -12.05 -7.18 -40.67
CA TYR A 110 -12.79 -8.42 -40.40
C TYR A 110 -12.27 -9.52 -41.32
N PHE A 111 -12.07 -10.72 -40.76
CA PHE A 111 -11.52 -11.87 -41.49
C PHE A 111 -12.66 -12.83 -41.85
N GLY A 112 -13.31 -12.55 -42.98
CA GLY A 112 -14.51 -13.28 -43.40
C GLY A 112 -15.74 -12.95 -42.54
N GLY A 113 -16.91 -13.43 -42.98
CA GLY A 113 -18.19 -13.16 -42.32
C GLY A 113 -18.65 -11.69 -42.42
N SER A 114 -19.60 -11.32 -41.58
CA SER A 114 -20.10 -9.94 -41.47
C SER A 114 -19.36 -9.15 -40.38
N LYS A 115 -19.47 -7.82 -40.43
CA LYS A 115 -19.01 -6.94 -39.34
C LYS A 115 -19.57 -7.39 -37.98
N ASP A 116 -20.86 -7.70 -37.92
CA ASP A 116 -21.52 -8.11 -36.68
C ASP A 116 -20.97 -9.45 -36.16
N SER A 117 -20.69 -10.41 -37.05
CA SER A 117 -20.08 -11.68 -36.64
C SER A 117 -18.67 -11.50 -36.06
N ASN A 118 -17.89 -10.56 -36.59
CA ASN A 118 -16.56 -10.25 -36.06
C ASN A 118 -16.63 -9.49 -34.74
N LEU A 119 -17.58 -8.57 -34.58
CA LEU A 119 -17.83 -7.90 -33.29
C LEU A 119 -18.19 -8.94 -32.22
N SER A 120 -19.13 -9.84 -32.50
CA SER A 120 -19.51 -10.92 -31.58
C SER A 120 -18.33 -11.83 -31.25
N TYR A 121 -17.54 -12.25 -32.25
CA TYR A 121 -16.34 -13.06 -32.04
C TYR A 121 -15.33 -12.37 -31.13
N ASN A 122 -15.01 -11.10 -31.36
CA ASN A 122 -14.04 -10.37 -30.54
C ASN A 122 -14.51 -10.20 -29.09
N ARG A 123 -15.80 -9.92 -28.87
CA ARG A 123 -16.38 -9.89 -27.51
C ARG A 123 -16.23 -11.25 -26.82
N GLU A 124 -16.49 -12.34 -27.52
CA GLU A 124 -16.35 -13.70 -26.99
C GLU A 124 -14.89 -14.08 -26.73
N GLN A 125 -13.94 -13.70 -27.60
CA GLN A 125 -12.53 -13.94 -27.35
C GLN A 125 -12.06 -13.23 -26.08
N PHE A 126 -12.45 -11.96 -25.92
CA PHE A 126 -12.06 -11.21 -24.73
C PHE A 126 -12.71 -11.77 -23.46
N THR A 127 -14.04 -11.96 -23.47
CA THR A 127 -14.77 -12.40 -22.26
C THR A 127 -14.61 -13.88 -21.95
N GLY A 128 -14.47 -14.74 -22.97
CA GLY A 128 -14.38 -16.19 -22.84
C GLY A 128 -12.96 -16.75 -22.79
N LYS A 129 -11.93 -15.97 -23.17
CA LYS A 129 -10.53 -16.43 -23.09
C LYS A 129 -9.63 -15.48 -22.34
N THR A 130 -9.52 -14.22 -22.79
CA THR A 130 -8.54 -13.27 -22.22
C THR A 130 -8.84 -12.94 -20.76
N LEU A 131 -10.09 -12.62 -20.41
CA LEU A 131 -10.46 -12.33 -19.02
C LEU A 131 -10.25 -13.53 -18.09
N PRO A 132 -10.70 -14.76 -18.43
CA PRO A 132 -10.38 -15.96 -17.65
C PRO A 132 -8.88 -16.19 -17.47
N GLN A 133 -8.05 -15.98 -18.49
CA GLN A 133 -6.59 -16.12 -18.42
C GLN A 133 -5.99 -15.14 -17.41
N ILE A 134 -6.37 -13.86 -17.46
CA ILE A 134 -5.92 -12.83 -16.52
C ILE A 134 -6.32 -13.21 -15.08
N LYS A 135 -7.57 -13.63 -14.88
CA LYS A 135 -8.06 -14.07 -13.56
C LYS A 135 -7.30 -15.29 -13.05
N ASN A 136 -6.99 -16.24 -13.92
CA ASN A 136 -6.20 -17.42 -13.57
C ASN A 136 -4.76 -17.03 -13.19
N PHE A 137 -4.16 -16.10 -13.93
CA PHE A 137 -2.82 -15.62 -13.61
C PHE A 137 -2.73 -15.04 -12.20
N PHE A 138 -3.60 -14.09 -11.85
CA PHE A 138 -3.55 -13.48 -10.52
C PHE A 138 -3.97 -14.42 -9.37
N ARG A 139 -4.75 -15.46 -9.67
CA ARG A 139 -5.08 -16.51 -8.69
C ARG A 139 -3.83 -17.25 -8.20
N GLU A 140 -2.91 -17.53 -9.11
CA GLU A 140 -1.77 -18.42 -8.83
C GLU A 140 -0.44 -17.67 -8.65
N ARG A 141 -0.26 -16.52 -9.33
CA ARG A 141 1.05 -15.87 -9.47
C ARG A 141 1.70 -15.50 -8.15
N ALA A 142 0.93 -14.96 -7.19
CA ALA A 142 1.47 -14.55 -5.91
C ALA A 142 2.05 -15.74 -5.13
N ARG A 143 1.34 -16.89 -5.15
CA ARG A 143 1.79 -18.12 -4.49
C ARG A 143 3.08 -18.65 -5.11
N TYR A 144 3.12 -18.81 -6.44
CA TYR A 144 4.34 -19.28 -7.11
C TYR A 144 5.53 -18.36 -6.88
N THR A 145 5.33 -17.04 -6.92
CA THR A 145 6.45 -16.10 -6.71
C THR A 145 6.97 -16.16 -5.27
N LEU A 146 6.11 -16.39 -4.27
CA LEU A 146 6.55 -16.62 -2.89
C LEU A 146 7.37 -17.93 -2.78
N GLU A 147 6.93 -18.99 -3.45
CA GLU A 147 7.65 -20.28 -3.49
C GLU A 147 9.01 -20.15 -4.19
N ASP A 148 9.07 -19.47 -5.33
CA ASP A 148 10.31 -19.21 -6.06
C ASP A 148 11.26 -18.33 -5.25
N MET A 149 10.74 -17.29 -4.58
CA MET A 149 11.51 -16.42 -3.69
C MET A 149 12.07 -17.20 -2.50
N GLU A 150 11.28 -18.10 -1.90
CA GLU A 150 11.72 -18.96 -0.79
C GLU A 150 12.93 -19.80 -1.21
N GLN A 151 12.84 -20.46 -2.37
CA GLN A 151 13.92 -21.27 -2.93
C GLN A 151 15.14 -20.43 -3.28
N TYR A 152 14.95 -19.32 -3.99
CA TYR A 152 16.01 -18.45 -4.47
C TYR A 152 16.83 -17.84 -3.33
N LEU A 153 16.17 -17.43 -2.24
CA LEU A 153 16.84 -16.82 -1.09
C LEU A 153 17.30 -17.83 -0.04
N GLY A 154 16.93 -19.10 -0.18
CA GLY A 154 17.21 -20.13 0.81
C GLY A 154 16.55 -19.84 2.16
N ILE A 155 15.33 -19.29 2.13
CA ILE A 155 14.50 -19.07 3.32
C ILE A 155 14.17 -20.43 3.92
N LYS A 156 14.36 -20.58 5.24
CA LYS A 156 14.27 -21.89 5.92
C LYS A 156 12.99 -22.03 6.69
N GLU A 157 12.50 -20.94 7.25
CA GLU A 157 11.30 -20.93 8.07
C GLU A 157 10.08 -20.67 7.20
N LYS A 158 8.98 -21.36 7.52
CA LYS A 158 7.70 -21.15 6.83
C LYS A 158 7.05 -19.85 7.30
N PRO A 159 6.31 -19.16 6.41
CA PRO A 159 5.68 -17.92 6.78
C PRO A 159 4.63 -18.14 7.87
N GLN A 160 4.51 -17.17 8.76
CA GLN A 160 3.58 -17.18 9.88
C GLN A 160 2.49 -16.13 9.66
N ASN A 161 1.30 -16.43 10.16
CA ASN A 161 0.18 -15.51 10.06
C ASN A 161 0.27 -14.41 11.12
N ILE A 162 0.03 -13.18 10.70
CA ILE A 162 -0.19 -12.04 11.60
C ILE A 162 -1.61 -11.54 11.39
N THR A 163 -2.37 -11.48 12.48
CA THR A 163 -3.68 -10.84 12.52
C THR A 163 -3.54 -9.50 13.22
N ILE A 164 -3.81 -8.39 12.54
CA ILE A 164 -3.81 -7.05 13.13
C ILE A 164 -5.24 -6.52 13.28
N LYS A 165 -5.54 -5.89 14.40
CA LYS A 165 -6.83 -5.24 14.67
C LYS A 165 -6.60 -3.82 15.17
N SER A 166 -7.19 -2.83 14.51
CA SER A 166 -7.09 -1.43 14.94
C SER A 166 -8.29 -0.96 15.76
N GLY A 167 -9.41 -1.68 15.72
CA GLY A 167 -10.67 -1.19 16.28
C GLY A 167 -11.08 0.15 15.65
N ASN A 168 -11.59 1.07 16.47
CA ASN A 168 -11.99 2.41 16.07
C ASN A 168 -10.92 3.45 16.44
N GLY A 169 -10.86 4.57 15.72
CA GLY A 169 -10.03 5.73 16.08
C GLY A 169 -8.60 5.70 15.52
N GLY A 170 -8.29 4.75 14.64
CA GLY A 170 -7.02 4.72 13.94
C GLY A 170 -6.86 3.49 13.04
N LYS A 171 -5.69 3.41 12.42
CA LYS A 171 -5.29 2.38 11.46
C LYS A 171 -3.93 1.81 11.84
N ILE A 172 -3.65 0.60 11.37
CA ILE A 172 -2.31 0.00 11.47
C ILE A 172 -1.73 -0.07 10.06
N ARG A 173 -0.57 0.55 9.87
CA ARG A 173 0.27 0.29 8.70
C ARG A 173 1.21 -0.84 9.04
N ILE A 174 1.22 -1.89 8.23
CA ILE A 174 2.21 -2.97 8.27
C ILE A 174 3.15 -2.79 7.07
N ASN A 175 4.43 -2.59 7.35
CA ASN A 175 5.47 -2.32 6.37
C ASN A 175 5.09 -1.17 5.41
N SER A 176 4.69 -1.51 4.18
CA SER A 176 4.33 -0.56 3.12
C SER A 176 2.83 -0.45 2.83
N ILE A 177 1.98 -1.24 3.49
CA ILE A 177 0.53 -1.26 3.28
C ILE A 177 -0.25 -0.85 4.54
N THR A 178 -1.44 -0.31 4.33
CA THR A 178 -2.40 0.03 5.39
C THR A 178 -3.72 -0.69 5.07
N PRO A 179 -3.83 -2.00 5.36
CA PRO A 179 -5.06 -2.74 5.12
C PRO A 179 -6.20 -2.24 6.03
N ASP A 180 -7.44 -2.58 5.68
CA ASP A 180 -8.57 -2.37 6.58
C ASP A 180 -8.52 -3.38 7.73
N SER A 181 -8.01 -2.93 8.88
CA SER A 181 -7.84 -3.73 10.09
C SER A 181 -8.90 -3.45 11.15
N ALA A 182 -9.99 -2.71 10.86
CA ALA A 182 -10.96 -2.30 11.86
C ALA A 182 -11.62 -3.51 12.57
N SER A 183 -12.00 -4.53 11.78
CA SER A 183 -12.54 -5.80 12.25
C SER A 183 -11.51 -6.95 12.30
N GLY A 184 -10.27 -6.66 11.93
CA GLY A 184 -9.19 -7.63 11.81
C GLY A 184 -8.78 -7.88 10.36
N TRP A 185 -7.47 -7.87 10.11
CA TRP A 185 -6.87 -8.25 8.84
C TRP A 185 -5.79 -9.30 9.11
N THR A 186 -5.69 -10.32 8.25
CA THR A 186 -4.67 -11.37 8.38
C THR A 186 -3.78 -11.39 7.15
N GLY A 187 -2.46 -11.41 7.36
CA GLY A 187 -1.47 -11.61 6.32
C GLY A 187 -0.43 -12.67 6.71
N SER A 188 0.32 -13.16 5.74
CA SER A 188 1.40 -14.15 5.95
C SER A 188 2.77 -13.55 5.65
N TYR A 189 3.72 -13.73 6.55
CA TYR A 189 5.06 -13.12 6.50
C TYR A 189 6.14 -14.08 7.01
N TYR A 190 7.35 -13.95 6.47
CA TYR A 190 8.47 -14.82 6.83
C TYR A 190 9.19 -14.33 8.10
N PRO A 191 9.55 -15.23 9.04
CA PRO A 191 10.31 -14.87 10.25
C PRO A 191 11.64 -14.17 9.95
N GLU A 192 12.30 -14.52 8.85
CA GLU A 192 13.58 -13.95 8.40
C GLU A 192 13.50 -12.44 8.08
N ALA A 193 12.30 -11.92 7.79
CA ALA A 193 12.03 -10.52 7.50
C ALA A 193 11.05 -9.95 8.55
N PRO A 194 11.54 -9.36 9.65
CA PRO A 194 10.68 -8.75 10.66
C PRO A 194 9.77 -7.69 10.06
N VAL A 195 8.49 -7.69 10.47
CA VAL A 195 7.50 -6.71 10.02
C VAL A 195 7.55 -5.46 10.89
N THR A 196 7.34 -4.29 10.28
CA THR A 196 7.21 -3.02 11.01
C THR A 196 5.75 -2.63 11.08
N LEU A 197 5.20 -2.48 12.29
CA LEU A 197 3.86 -1.97 12.51
C LEU A 197 3.94 -0.50 12.92
N THR A 198 3.14 0.36 12.31
CA THR A 198 2.97 1.76 12.70
C THR A 198 1.49 2.01 12.99
N ALA A 199 1.18 2.44 14.21
CA ALA A 199 -0.15 2.93 14.58
C ALA A 199 -0.33 4.35 14.03
N ILE A 200 -1.42 4.57 13.32
CA ILE A 200 -1.79 5.85 12.71
C ILE A 200 -3.13 6.26 13.30
N PRO A 201 -3.15 7.14 14.32
CA PRO A 201 -4.41 7.64 14.88
C PRO A 201 -5.21 8.40 13.83
N ASP A 202 -6.54 8.24 13.86
CA ASP A 202 -7.43 9.12 13.12
C ASP A 202 -7.45 10.52 13.77
N GLU A 203 -8.01 11.50 13.07
CA GLU A 203 -8.20 12.83 13.62
C GLU A 203 -9.01 12.78 14.94
N GLY A 204 -8.59 13.58 15.92
CA GLY A 204 -9.19 13.59 17.25
C GLY A 204 -8.82 12.40 18.15
N HIS A 205 -7.95 11.49 17.70
CA HIS A 205 -7.52 10.33 18.48
C HIS A 205 -6.02 10.34 18.75
N SER A 206 -5.60 9.54 19.74
CA SER A 206 -4.20 9.27 20.06
C SER A 206 -4.00 7.77 20.25
N PHE A 207 -2.84 7.28 19.83
CA PHE A 207 -2.46 5.89 20.06
C PHE A 207 -2.17 5.68 21.54
N THR A 208 -2.87 4.73 22.17
CA THR A 208 -2.73 4.46 23.62
C THR A 208 -1.84 3.26 23.90
N GLY A 209 -1.72 2.32 22.96
CA GLY A 209 -0.78 1.21 23.08
C GLY A 209 -1.14 -0.01 22.22
N TRP A 210 -0.16 -0.90 22.12
CA TRP A 210 -0.27 -2.21 21.52
C TRP A 210 -0.73 -3.24 22.55
N GLY A 211 -1.51 -4.22 22.10
CA GLY A 211 -1.97 -5.38 22.87
C GLY A 211 -2.00 -6.67 22.03
N GLY A 212 -2.55 -7.73 22.60
CA GLY A 212 -2.49 -9.08 22.04
C GLY A 212 -1.13 -9.73 22.37
N ASP A 213 -0.43 -10.19 21.34
CA ASP A 213 0.87 -10.87 21.49
C ASP A 213 2.07 -9.92 21.64
N ILE A 214 1.84 -8.61 21.58
CA ILE A 214 2.85 -7.59 21.88
C ILE A 214 2.31 -6.56 22.88
N THR A 215 3.21 -5.79 23.49
CA THR A 215 2.88 -4.68 24.37
C THR A 215 3.80 -3.50 24.07
N GLY A 216 3.37 -2.29 24.39
CA GLY A 216 4.18 -1.08 24.27
C GLY A 216 3.37 0.12 23.81
N THR A 217 3.93 1.32 23.98
CA THR A 217 3.29 2.59 23.64
C THR A 217 4.00 3.31 22.49
N ASP A 218 5.10 2.76 22.00
CA ASP A 218 5.80 3.29 20.83
C ASP A 218 4.89 3.14 19.60
N THR A 219 4.67 4.25 18.88
CA THR A 219 3.79 4.27 17.70
C THR A 219 4.30 3.37 16.58
N THR A 220 5.58 3.01 16.58
CA THR A 220 6.18 2.08 15.63
C THR A 220 6.92 0.96 16.36
N VAL A 221 6.64 -0.29 16.00
CA VAL A 221 7.27 -1.48 16.56
C VAL A 221 7.70 -2.43 15.46
N THR A 222 8.79 -3.16 15.69
CA THR A 222 9.24 -4.23 14.78
C THR A 222 8.99 -5.58 15.42
N VAL A 223 8.34 -6.48 14.68
CA VAL A 223 7.91 -7.80 15.17
C VAL A 223 8.50 -8.90 14.30
N THR A 224 9.14 -9.88 14.93
CA THR A 224 9.58 -11.12 14.27
C THR A 224 8.55 -12.21 14.54
N LEU A 225 7.91 -12.73 13.49
CA LEU A 225 6.82 -13.68 13.60
C LEU A 225 7.34 -15.11 13.69
N LYS A 226 7.63 -15.61 14.89
CA LYS A 226 8.08 -17.01 15.09
C LYS A 226 6.95 -18.03 15.14
N GLN A 227 5.73 -17.55 15.30
CA GLN A 227 4.48 -18.30 15.31
C GLN A 227 3.38 -17.36 14.83
N ALA A 228 2.16 -17.88 14.64
CA ALA A 228 1.02 -17.02 14.39
C ALA A 228 0.82 -16.01 15.53
N MET A 229 0.58 -14.74 15.21
CA MET A 229 0.40 -13.66 16.19
C MET A 229 -0.87 -12.86 15.92
N THR A 230 -1.56 -12.45 16.98
CA THR A 230 -2.65 -11.48 16.96
C THR A 230 -2.22 -10.22 17.70
N ILE A 231 -2.24 -9.09 17.00
CA ILE A 231 -1.78 -7.80 17.51
C ILE A 231 -2.92 -6.79 17.42
N GLU A 232 -3.14 -6.07 18.51
CA GLU A 232 -4.22 -5.08 18.60
C GLU A 232 -3.62 -3.71 18.87
N ALA A 233 -4.06 -2.69 18.12
CA ALA A 233 -3.76 -1.29 18.43
C ALA A 233 -4.97 -0.66 19.10
N THR A 234 -4.76 0.01 20.22
CA THR A 234 -5.82 0.78 20.88
C THR A 234 -5.60 2.26 20.63
N PHE A 235 -6.69 2.94 20.30
CA PHE A 235 -6.74 4.40 20.14
C PHE A 235 -7.76 4.95 21.12
N GLY A 236 -7.39 6.03 21.82
CA GLY A 236 -8.27 6.78 22.69
C GLY A 236 -8.51 8.17 22.12
N GLU A 237 -9.57 8.84 22.59
CA GLU A 237 -9.75 10.26 22.28
C GLU A 237 -8.49 11.04 22.65
N LYS A 238 -8.03 11.89 21.74
CA LYS A 238 -6.96 12.83 22.04
C LYS A 238 -7.52 13.78 23.09
N LYS A 239 -6.87 13.83 24.26
CA LYS A 239 -7.20 14.88 25.24
C LYS A 239 -6.94 16.22 24.57
N SER A 240 -8.00 16.98 24.32
CA SER A 240 -7.90 18.37 23.92
C SER A 240 -7.38 19.14 25.13
N THR A 241 -6.19 19.73 24.98
CA THR A 241 -5.70 20.71 25.93
C THR A 241 -6.35 22.03 25.54
N ASP A 242 -7.20 22.58 26.42
CA ASP A 242 -7.88 23.85 26.19
C ASP A 242 -6.84 24.95 25.88
N GLY A 243 -6.91 25.52 24.67
CA GLY A 243 -5.96 26.51 24.16
C GLY A 243 -4.79 25.98 23.33
N ASP A 244 -4.63 24.65 23.16
CA ASP A 244 -3.61 24.04 22.28
C ASP A 244 -4.01 24.19 20.79
N ILE A 245 -3.66 25.35 20.24
CA ILE A 245 -4.01 25.78 18.88
C ILE A 245 -3.15 25.05 17.85
N ASN A 246 -1.87 24.81 18.16
CA ASN A 246 -0.94 24.16 17.25
C ASN A 246 -1.02 22.61 17.30
N ASN A 247 -1.83 22.08 18.21
CA ASN A 247 -2.17 20.67 18.41
C ASN A 247 -0.96 19.79 18.78
N ASP A 248 0.04 20.37 19.45
CA ASP A 248 1.26 19.67 19.90
C ASP A 248 1.10 18.94 21.24
N GLY A 249 -0.07 19.04 21.86
CA GLY A 249 -0.43 18.39 23.12
C GLY A 249 -0.22 19.25 24.35
N ALA A 250 0.33 20.46 24.21
CA ALA A 250 0.51 21.42 25.29
C ALA A 250 -0.13 22.76 24.95
N PHE A 251 -0.61 23.47 25.96
CA PHE A 251 -0.97 24.87 25.82
C PHE A 251 0.19 25.73 26.33
N ASP A 252 0.88 26.40 25.42
CA ASP A 252 2.00 27.29 25.75
C ASP A 252 2.09 28.53 24.85
N VAL A 253 3.20 29.28 24.98
CA VAL A 253 3.42 30.52 24.24
C VAL A 253 3.43 30.33 22.72
N ARG A 254 3.70 29.12 22.21
CA ARG A 254 3.68 28.79 20.78
C ARG A 254 2.26 28.81 20.22
N ASP A 255 1.26 28.45 21.01
CA ASP A 255 -0.16 28.59 20.65
C ASP A 255 -0.56 30.06 20.54
N LEU A 256 -0.14 30.88 21.50
CA LEU A 256 -0.36 32.33 21.42
C LEU A 256 0.32 32.95 20.19
N LEU A 257 1.53 32.49 19.84
CA LEU A 257 2.23 32.94 18.65
C LEU A 257 1.52 32.50 17.36
N ALA A 258 1.01 31.27 17.30
CA ALA A 258 0.22 30.77 16.18
C ALA A 258 -1.02 31.63 15.97
N LEU A 259 -1.78 31.89 17.04
CA LEU A 259 -2.97 32.76 16.99
C LEU A 259 -2.61 34.22 16.64
N GLN A 260 -1.52 34.76 17.18
CA GLN A 260 -1.09 36.12 16.87
C GLN A 260 -0.71 36.27 15.38
N LYS A 261 0.01 35.30 14.80
CA LYS A 261 0.33 35.30 13.35
C LYS A 261 -0.94 35.25 12.50
N TYR A 262 -1.88 34.38 12.87
CA TYR A 262 -3.19 34.31 12.20
C TYR A 262 -3.93 35.65 12.23
N LEU A 263 -4.01 36.29 13.40
CA LEU A 263 -4.71 37.57 13.56
C LEU A 263 -4.04 38.74 12.82
N LEU A 264 -2.70 38.74 12.73
CA LEU A 264 -1.94 39.81 12.08
C LEU A 264 -1.83 39.65 10.57
N ALA A 265 -1.66 38.43 10.08
CA ALA A 265 -1.29 38.14 8.70
C ALA A 265 -2.25 37.19 7.97
N GLY A 266 -3.26 36.64 8.65
CA GLY A 266 -4.14 35.60 8.09
C GLY A 266 -3.42 34.27 7.86
N ASP A 267 -2.26 34.05 8.50
CA ASP A 267 -1.48 32.83 8.35
C ASP A 267 -2.08 31.68 9.20
N GLU A 268 -2.64 30.68 8.53
CA GLU A 268 -3.28 29.51 9.15
C GLU A 268 -2.33 28.30 9.29
N THR A 269 -1.06 28.41 8.89
CA THR A 269 -0.15 27.26 8.87
C THR A 269 -0.03 26.57 10.23
N ASP A 270 -0.03 27.34 11.31
CA ASP A 270 0.12 26.85 12.68
C ASP A 270 -1.25 26.66 13.41
N ILE A 271 -2.39 26.96 12.78
CA ILE A 271 -3.72 26.76 13.34
C ILE A 271 -4.18 25.32 13.02
N LYS A 272 -3.96 24.39 13.95
CA LYS A 272 -4.30 22.98 13.78
C LYS A 272 -5.59 22.58 14.49
N ASP A 273 -5.97 23.29 15.55
CA ASP A 273 -7.27 23.14 16.22
C ASP A 273 -7.99 24.50 16.29
N ARG A 274 -8.97 24.69 15.40
CA ARG A 274 -9.78 25.93 15.37
C ARG A 274 -10.73 26.05 16.57
N LYS A 275 -11.12 24.93 17.19
CA LYS A 275 -11.94 24.98 18.40
C LYS A 275 -11.10 25.46 19.58
N ALA A 276 -9.85 25.01 19.68
CA ALA A 276 -8.91 25.52 20.69
C ALA A 276 -8.58 27.02 20.48
N ALA A 277 -8.61 27.49 19.24
CA ALA A 277 -8.39 28.91 18.90
C ALA A 277 -9.60 29.83 19.18
N ASP A 278 -10.82 29.30 19.24
CA ASP A 278 -12.06 30.02 19.61
C ASP A 278 -12.31 29.90 21.11
N ALA A 279 -11.38 30.45 21.90
CA ALA A 279 -11.30 30.25 23.34
C ALA A 279 -12.50 30.83 24.11
N ASP A 280 -13.22 31.81 23.55
CA ASP A 280 -14.45 32.34 24.13
C ASP A 280 -15.74 31.67 23.61
N GLY A 281 -15.61 30.74 22.66
CA GLY A 281 -16.70 29.93 22.11
C GLY A 281 -17.71 30.70 21.28
N ASN A 282 -17.38 31.92 20.81
CA ASN A 282 -18.30 32.77 20.05
C ASN A 282 -18.39 32.39 18.56
N GLY A 283 -17.58 31.43 18.10
CA GLY A 283 -17.50 30.97 16.71
C GLY A 283 -16.60 31.85 15.82
N LYS A 284 -15.84 32.80 16.39
CA LYS A 284 -14.96 33.72 15.67
C LYS A 284 -13.64 33.88 16.40
N ILE A 285 -12.60 33.34 15.79
CA ILE A 285 -11.21 33.52 16.21
C ILE A 285 -10.80 35.00 15.98
N ASN A 286 -10.66 35.76 17.06
CA ASN A 286 -10.34 37.19 17.05
C ASN A 286 -9.46 37.59 18.27
N ILE A 287 -9.26 38.90 18.48
CA ILE A 287 -8.41 39.41 19.56
C ILE A 287 -8.91 39.04 20.96
N SER A 288 -10.22 38.83 21.13
CA SER A 288 -10.85 38.35 22.36
C SER A 288 -10.29 37.00 22.80
N ASP A 289 -10.13 36.08 21.85
CA ASP A 289 -9.56 34.75 22.10
C ASP A 289 -8.10 34.85 22.52
N LEU A 290 -7.32 35.69 21.84
CA LEU A 290 -5.91 35.90 22.20
C LEU A 290 -5.75 36.46 23.62
N ILE A 291 -6.62 37.39 24.02
CA ILE A 291 -6.64 37.94 25.38
C ILE A 291 -7.01 36.84 26.39
N SER A 292 -8.03 36.04 26.07
CA SER A 292 -8.53 34.96 26.92
C SER A 292 -7.50 33.84 27.11
N LEU A 293 -6.74 33.48 26.07
CA LEU A 293 -5.68 32.50 26.17
C LEU A 293 -4.45 33.08 26.89
N LYS A 294 -4.07 34.33 26.60
CA LYS A 294 -2.94 34.97 27.27
C LYS A 294 -3.13 35.07 28.79
N SER A 295 -4.36 35.29 29.27
CA SER A 295 -4.66 35.34 30.70
C SER A 295 -4.59 33.97 31.37
N LYS A 296 -4.78 32.86 30.64
CA LYS A 296 -4.63 31.49 31.16
C LYS A 296 -3.15 31.06 31.32
N LEU A 297 -2.21 31.74 30.66
CA LEU A 297 -0.77 31.45 30.70
C LEU A 297 0.02 32.26 31.74
N LEU A 298 -0.62 33.26 32.36
CA LEU A 298 -0.05 34.16 33.38
C LEU A 298 -0.49 33.74 34.78
#